data_AF-A0A267MIP4-F1
#
_entry.id   AF-A0A267MIP4-F1
#
_cell.length_a   1.000
_cell.length_b   1.000
_cell.length_c   1.000
_cell.angle_alpha   90.00
_cell.angle_beta   90.00
_cell.angle_gamma   90.00
#
_symmetry.space_group_name_H-M   'P 1'
#
loop_
_entity.id
_entity.type
_entity.pdbx_description
1 polymer ?
#
loop_
_entity_poly.entity_id
_entity_poly.type
_entity_poly.pdbx_seq_one_letter_code
_entity_poly.pdbx_strand_id
1 'polypeptide(L)'
;MIIVNKYNYRGSGLSPWYCSNPNKTFQGQEQDPLKQKSIVEIPISQRGTGVQWVAASKGSIPLGAITAGYEADGTPLYVARAHHSKGLHIGKIKPVSNGATIPIEGVEVLTSFYEVLVLT
;
A
#
# COMPACT_ATOMS: atom_id res chain seq x y z
N MET A 1 2.37 1.10 16.70
CA MET A 1 1.39 0.40 15.83
C MET A 1 1.42 1.06 14.46
N ILE A 2 1.86 0.36 13.39
CA ILE A 2 1.70 0.90 12.03
C ILE A 2 0.23 0.70 11.66
N ILE A 3 -0.53 1.78 11.61
CA ILE A 3 -1.86 1.77 11.00
C ILE A 3 -1.63 1.85 9.49
N VAL A 4 -1.82 0.73 8.79
CA VAL A 4 -1.83 0.74 7.32
C VAL A 4 -3.15 1.39 6.91
N ASN A 5 -3.10 2.64 6.47
CA ASN A 5 -4.31 3.39 6.14
C ASN A 5 -4.96 2.78 4.90
N LYS A 6 -6.24 2.40 5.02
CA LYS A 6 -7.02 1.81 3.93
C LYS A 6 -7.24 2.90 2.87
N TYR A 7 -6.77 2.63 1.65
CA TYR A 7 -6.77 3.51 0.47
C TYR A 7 -7.95 4.50 0.38
N ASN A 8 -7.64 5.79 0.17
CA ASN A 8 -8.62 6.86 -0.01
C ASN A 8 -8.60 7.34 -1.47
N TYR A 9 -9.40 6.71 -2.34
CA TYR A 9 -9.68 7.23 -3.68
C TYR A 9 -10.92 8.12 -3.62
N ARG A 10 -10.75 9.44 -3.74
CA ARG A 10 -11.85 10.39 -4.01
C ARG A 10 -11.68 10.96 -5.41
N GLY A 11 -12.37 10.37 -6.38
CA GLY A 11 -12.57 10.95 -7.71
C GLY A 11 -13.81 11.85 -7.69
N SER A 12 -13.61 13.11 -8.06
CA SER A 12 -14.63 14.15 -8.22
C SER A 12 -15.58 13.85 -9.37
N GLY A 13 -16.88 13.84 -9.10
CA GLY A 13 -17.93 13.88 -10.12
C GLY A 13 -18.17 15.29 -10.64
N LEU A 14 -18.41 15.41 -11.94
CA LEU A 14 -19.40 16.25 -12.64
C LEU A 14 -19.07 16.25 -14.14
N SER A 15 -19.95 15.71 -14.99
CA SER A 15 -19.90 15.84 -16.45
C SER A 15 -21.00 16.79 -16.93
N PRO A 16 -20.71 17.82 -17.76
CA PRO A 16 -21.71 18.72 -18.32
C PRO A 16 -22.14 18.32 -19.75
N TRP A 17 -23.44 18.54 -20.04
CA TRP A 17 -24.15 18.44 -21.33
C TRP A 17 -24.44 17.00 -21.83
N TYR A 18 -25.63 16.64 -22.32
CA TYR A 18 -26.56 17.35 -23.21
C TYR A 18 -28.01 16.81 -23.03
N CYS A 19 -29.02 17.69 -23.03
CA CYS A 19 -30.42 17.34 -23.30
C CYS A 19 -30.61 17.07 -24.80
N SER A 20 -31.30 15.98 -25.18
CA SER A 20 -31.49 15.57 -26.58
C SER A 20 -32.65 16.29 -27.28
N ASN A 21 -32.44 16.67 -28.56
CA ASN A 21 -33.39 17.26 -29.51
C ASN A 21 -34.25 16.14 -30.18
N PRO A 22 -35.55 16.33 -30.51
CA PRO A 22 -36.54 15.24 -30.66
C PRO A 22 -36.71 14.62 -32.07
N ASN A 23 -35.77 14.79 -33.00
CA ASN A 23 -35.93 14.30 -34.38
C ASN A 23 -34.95 13.18 -34.81
N LYS A 24 -34.62 12.25 -33.91
CA LYS A 24 -34.01 10.98 -34.32
C LYS A 24 -34.86 9.80 -33.84
N THR A 25 -35.49 9.13 -34.78
CA THR A 25 -36.16 7.84 -34.59
C THR A 25 -35.12 6.83 -34.12
N PHE A 26 -35.24 6.40 -32.87
CA PHE A 26 -34.36 5.41 -32.25
C PHE A 26 -34.74 4.01 -32.77
N GLN A 27 -34.07 3.54 -33.81
CA GLN A 27 -33.97 2.11 -34.08
C GLN A 27 -32.67 1.59 -33.47
N GLY A 28 -32.75 1.18 -32.22
CA GLY A 28 -31.69 0.49 -31.50
C GLY A 28 -32.34 -0.37 -30.43
N GLN A 29 -31.98 -1.64 -30.36
CA GLN A 29 -32.45 -2.49 -29.29
C GLN A 29 -31.88 -2.00 -27.96
N GLU A 30 -32.72 -1.97 -26.93
CA GLU A 30 -32.30 -1.75 -25.55
C GLU A 30 -31.33 -2.86 -25.16
N GLN A 31 -30.04 -2.52 -25.09
CA GLN A 31 -29.03 -3.39 -24.51
C GLN A 31 -28.90 -3.01 -23.04
N ASP A 32 -29.26 -3.93 -22.15
CA ASP A 32 -28.93 -3.84 -20.73
C ASP A 32 -27.41 -3.67 -20.59
N PRO A 33 -26.91 -2.55 -20.03
CA PRO A 33 -25.48 -2.28 -19.90
C PRO A 33 -24.76 -3.26 -18.95
N LEU A 34 -25.47 -4.14 -18.25
CA LEU A 34 -24.87 -5.16 -17.37
C LEU A 34 -24.57 -6.50 -18.04
N LYS A 35 -24.95 -6.74 -19.31
CA LYS A 35 -24.78 -8.06 -19.94
C LYS A 35 -23.60 -8.22 -20.91
N GLN A 36 -22.73 -7.21 -21.03
CA GLN A 36 -21.50 -7.32 -21.83
C GLN A 36 -20.32 -6.64 -21.13
N LYS A 37 -19.98 -7.09 -19.93
CA LYS A 37 -18.59 -7.03 -19.48
C LYS A 37 -17.99 -8.40 -19.71
N SER A 38 -17.61 -8.65 -20.95
CA SER A 38 -16.53 -9.59 -21.22
C SER A 38 -15.41 -9.19 -20.25
N ILE A 39 -15.09 -10.09 -19.33
CA ILE A 39 -13.90 -9.98 -18.49
C ILE A 39 -12.77 -9.84 -19.51
N VAL A 40 -12.32 -8.61 -19.73
CA VAL A 40 -10.99 -8.40 -20.26
C VAL A 40 -10.16 -8.93 -19.13
N GLU A 41 -9.59 -10.13 -19.30
CA GLU A 41 -8.49 -10.56 -18.46
C GLU A 41 -7.48 -9.43 -18.60
N ILE A 42 -7.48 -8.52 -17.62
CA ILE A 42 -6.40 -7.56 -17.49
C ILE A 42 -5.18 -8.48 -17.47
N PRO A 43 -4.20 -8.33 -18.37
CA PRO A 43 -2.93 -8.93 -18.12
C PRO A 43 -2.49 -8.26 -16.82
N ILE A 44 -2.76 -8.92 -15.68
CA ILE A 44 -2.03 -8.71 -14.45
C ILE A 44 -0.60 -8.75 -14.94
N SER A 45 0.02 -7.59 -15.02
CA SER A 45 1.40 -7.48 -15.46
C SER A 45 2.14 -8.51 -14.63
N GLN A 46 2.49 -9.63 -15.26
CA GLN A 46 3.23 -10.75 -14.69
C GLN A 46 4.69 -10.35 -14.41
N ARG A 47 4.96 -9.04 -14.28
CA ARG A 47 6.06 -8.56 -13.47
C ARG A 47 5.59 -8.58 -12.03
N GLY A 48 5.79 -9.73 -11.38
CA GLY A 48 5.79 -9.75 -9.92
C GLY A 48 6.86 -8.76 -9.46
N THR A 49 6.44 -7.58 -9.01
CA THR A 49 7.25 -6.77 -8.10
C THR A 49 7.21 -7.55 -6.78
N GLY A 50 8.22 -8.40 -6.60
CA GLY A 50 8.29 -9.23 -5.41
C GLY A 50 8.40 -8.36 -4.18
N VAL A 51 7.90 -8.84 -3.05
CA VAL A 51 8.25 -8.26 -1.75
C VAL A 51 9.11 -9.25 -0.99
N GLN A 52 10.20 -8.77 -0.42
CA GLN A 52 11.13 -9.59 0.34
C GLN A 52 11.44 -8.95 1.68
N TRP A 53 11.68 -9.79 2.68
CA TRP A 53 12.20 -9.37 3.97
C TRP A 53 13.72 -9.44 3.92
N VAL A 54 14.37 -8.29 4.08
CA VAL A 54 15.83 -8.18 3.99
C VAL A 54 16.38 -7.90 5.39
N ALA A 55 17.29 -8.75 5.84
CA ALA A 55 17.96 -8.59 7.13
C ALA A 55 18.72 -7.26 7.20
N ALA A 56 18.58 -6.58 8.33
CA ALA A 56 19.13 -5.26 8.58
C ALA A 56 19.54 -5.13 10.06
N SER A 57 20.42 -4.19 10.36
CA SER A 57 20.84 -3.96 11.74
C SER A 57 21.34 -2.55 11.99
N LYS A 58 21.35 -2.13 13.26
CA LYS A 58 21.98 -0.86 13.72
C LYS A 58 21.55 0.37 12.90
N GLY A 59 20.25 0.47 12.61
CA GLY A 59 19.71 1.58 11.81
C GLY A 59 19.79 1.46 10.29
N SER A 60 20.42 0.42 9.72
CA SER A 60 20.50 0.25 8.28
C SER A 60 19.12 0.06 7.65
N ILE A 61 18.83 0.81 6.59
CA ILE A 61 17.60 0.64 5.80
C ILE A 61 18.03 0.23 4.38
N PRO A 62 17.66 -0.98 3.91
CA PRO A 62 18.05 -1.45 2.59
C PRO A 62 17.39 -0.63 1.48
N LEU A 63 18.04 -0.61 0.31
CA LEU A 63 17.47 0.02 -0.89
C LEU A 63 16.16 -0.69 -1.28
N GLY A 64 15.18 0.08 -1.73
CA GLY A 64 13.86 -0.44 -2.09
C GLY A 64 12.94 -0.71 -0.89
N ALA A 65 13.34 -0.30 0.33
CA ALA A 65 12.47 -0.37 1.50
C ALA A 65 11.14 0.35 1.26
N ILE A 66 10.05 -0.32 1.63
CA ILE A 66 8.69 0.19 1.41
C ILE A 66 8.36 1.22 2.49
N THR A 67 8.07 2.44 2.06
CA THR A 67 7.56 3.50 2.94
C THR A 67 6.12 3.19 3.35
N ALA A 68 5.89 3.05 4.65
CA ALA A 68 4.60 2.77 5.26
C ALA A 68 3.85 4.03 5.74
N GLY A 69 4.55 5.15 5.81
CA GLY A 69 3.99 6.43 6.27
C GLY A 69 5.08 7.43 6.62
N TYR A 70 4.68 8.47 7.34
CA TYR A 70 5.55 9.55 7.76
C TYR A 70 5.24 9.95 9.20
N GLU A 71 6.26 10.38 9.94
CA GLU A 71 6.09 11.09 11.21
C GLU A 71 5.55 12.51 10.96
N ALA A 72 5.15 13.20 12.03
CA ALA A 72 4.59 14.56 11.93
C ALA A 72 5.56 15.59 11.31
N ASP A 73 6.86 15.35 11.41
CA ASP A 73 7.93 16.17 10.81
C ASP A 73 8.24 15.81 9.35
N GLY A 74 7.50 14.85 8.76
CA GLY A 74 7.74 14.36 7.40
C GLY A 74 8.83 13.29 7.30
N THR A 75 9.38 12.80 8.42
CA THR A 75 10.36 11.70 8.39
C THR A 75 9.69 10.41 7.90
N PRO A 76 10.22 9.73 6.86
CA PRO A 76 9.63 8.50 6.36
C PRO A 76 9.76 7.34 7.37
N LEU A 77 8.75 6.50 7.40
CA LEU A 77 8.69 5.27 8.18
C LEU A 77 8.65 4.07 7.26
N TYR A 78 9.47 3.06 7.55
CA TYR A 78 9.54 1.81 6.79
C TYR A 78 9.03 0.64 7.62
N VAL A 79 8.48 -0.37 6.93
CA VAL A 79 8.01 -1.59 7.59
C VAL A 79 9.20 -2.42 8.06
N ALA A 80 9.24 -2.73 9.35
CA ALA A 80 10.23 -3.62 9.93
C ALA A 80 9.55 -4.77 10.68
N ARG A 81 10.26 -5.88 10.86
CA ARG A 81 9.86 -6.96 11.78
C ARG A 81 11.06 -7.50 12.53
N ALA A 82 10.85 -8.03 13.72
CA ALA A 82 11.90 -8.69 14.48
C ALA A 82 11.35 -9.80 15.36
N HIS A 83 12.21 -10.77 15.66
CA HIS A 83 11.91 -11.79 16.65
C HIS A 83 12.02 -11.21 18.06
N HIS A 84 11.03 -11.51 18.89
CA HIS A 84 11.07 -11.23 20.32
C HIS A 84 10.46 -12.40 21.08
N SER A 85 11.19 -12.93 22.05
CA SER A 85 10.84 -14.19 22.73
C SER A 85 10.56 -15.31 21.70
N LYS A 86 9.32 -15.83 21.63
CA LYS A 86 8.89 -16.88 20.70
C LYS A 86 8.05 -16.36 19.52
N GLY A 87 7.91 -15.04 19.38
CA GLY A 87 7.07 -14.39 18.38
C GLY A 87 7.85 -13.61 17.34
N LEU A 88 7.23 -13.42 16.18
CA LEU A 88 7.68 -12.46 15.16
C LEU A 88 6.74 -11.26 15.19
N HIS A 89 7.30 -10.08 15.43
CA HIS A 89 6.54 -8.86 15.67
C HIS A 89 6.87 -7.82 14.61
N ILE A 90 5.84 -7.15 14.09
CA ILE A 90 5.97 -6.09 13.08
C ILE A 90 6.01 -4.73 13.79
N GLY A 91 6.90 -3.86 13.34
CA GLY A 91 7.01 -2.49 13.78
C GLY A 91 7.56 -1.60 12.68
N LYS A 92 8.24 -0.53 13.07
CA LYS A 92 8.72 0.53 12.17
C LYS A 92 10.20 0.78 12.32
N ILE A 93 10.82 1.29 11.26
CA ILE A 93 12.13 1.94 11.34
C ILE A 93 12.09 3.29 10.61
N LYS A 94 12.85 4.25 11.11
CA LYS A 94 13.03 5.57 10.52
C LYS A 94 14.51 5.86 10.27
N PRO A 95 14.86 6.76 9.33
CA PRO A 95 16.23 7.23 9.17
C PRO A 95 16.81 7.76 10.48
N VAL A 96 18.13 7.65 10.66
CA VAL A 96 18.86 8.12 11.85
C VAL A 96 18.49 7.38 13.16
N SER A 97 17.59 6.39 13.12
CA SER A 97 17.36 5.48 14.25
C SER A 97 18.51 4.48 14.38
N ASN A 98 18.86 4.08 15.60
CA ASN A 98 19.84 3.01 15.85
C ASN A 98 19.24 1.60 15.71
N GLY A 99 17.94 1.48 15.42
CA GLY A 99 17.24 0.20 15.34
C GLY A 99 15.78 0.33 14.92
N ALA A 100 15.10 -0.81 14.79
CA ALA A 100 13.66 -0.85 14.57
C ALA A 100 12.91 -0.74 15.89
N THR A 101 11.80 -0.01 15.89
CA THR A 101 10.89 0.14 17.04
C THR A 101 9.73 -0.84 16.87
N ILE A 102 9.64 -1.81 17.78
CA ILE A 102 8.66 -2.89 17.73
C ILE A 102 7.75 -2.80 18.96
N PRO A 103 6.42 -2.67 18.79
CA PRO A 103 5.49 -2.68 19.92
C PRO A 103 5.30 -4.11 20.44
N ILE A 104 5.69 -4.34 21.69
CA ILE A 104 5.56 -5.61 22.41
C ILE A 104 4.85 -5.34 23.72
N GLU A 105 3.73 -6.02 23.96
CA GLU A 105 2.97 -5.93 25.22
C GLU A 105 2.61 -4.48 25.63
N GLY A 106 2.33 -3.63 24.64
CA GLY A 106 1.99 -2.22 24.87
C GLY A 106 3.18 -1.28 25.05
N VAL A 107 4.42 -1.79 25.00
CA VAL A 107 5.66 -1.03 25.12
C VAL A 107 6.40 -1.03 23.78
N GLU A 108 6.97 0.11 23.39
CA GLU A 108 7.83 0.19 22.22
C GLU A 108 9.27 -0.21 22.57
N VAL A 109 9.74 -1.31 21.97
CA VAL A 109 11.09 -1.85 22.19
C VAL A 109 11.97 -1.53 20.98
N LEU A 110 13.15 -0.97 21.21
CA LEU A 110 14.15 -0.75 20.17
C LEU A 110 15.01 -2.01 19.98
N THR A 111 14.99 -2.59 18.78
CA THR A 111 15.81 -3.76 18.43
C THR A 111 16.91 -3.40 17.44
N SER A 112 18.12 -3.89 17.70
CA SER A 112 19.28 -3.69 16.84
C SER A 112 19.29 -4.63 15.62
N PHE A 113 18.57 -5.75 15.66
CA PHE A 113 18.49 -6.74 14.58
C PHE A 113 17.04 -6.94 14.17
N TYR A 114 16.78 -6.82 12.87
CA TYR A 114 15.42 -6.83 12.31
C TYR A 114 15.49 -7.14 10.81
N GLU A 115 14.34 -7.28 10.18
CA GLU A 115 14.20 -7.32 8.74
C GLU A 115 13.34 -6.15 8.27
N VAL A 116 13.64 -5.61 7.09
CA VAL A 116 12.88 -4.54 6.46
C VAL A 116 12.19 -5.09 5.21
N LEU A 117 10.93 -4.70 5.00
CA LEU A 117 10.18 -5.09 3.81
C LEU A 117 10.64 -4.26 2.61
N VAL A 118 11.08 -4.92 1.54
CA VAL A 118 11.67 -4.33 0.35
C VAL A 118 10.90 -4.78 -0.89
N LEU A 119 10.74 -3.87 -1.87
CA LEU A 119 10.31 -4.20 -3.22
C LEU A 119 11.49 -4.68 -4.06
N THR A 120 11.31 -5.80 -4.76
CA THR A 120 12.29 -6.44 -5.63
C THR A 120 11.80 -6.55 -7.07
#